data_AF-A0A8S9GNY4-F1
#
_entry.id   AF-A0A8S9GNY4-F1
#
_cell.length_a   1.000
_cell.length_b   1.000
_cell.length_c   1.000
_cell.angle_alpha   90.00
_cell.angle_beta   90.00
_cell.angle_gamma   90.00
#
_symmetry.space_group_name_H-M   'P 1'
#
loop_
_entity.id
_entity.type
_entity.pdbx_description
1 polymer ?
#
loop_
_entity_poly.entity_id
_entity_poly.type
_entity_poly.pdbx_seq_one_letter_code
_entity_poly.pdbx_strand_id
1 'polypeptide(L)' 'MNQFRSFKSRVLIASDVWAQGIDVQTVSHVINYDIPNNPELYIHRTGLAGHGLARK' A
#
# COMPACT_ATOMS: atom_id res chain seq x y z
N MET A 1 -1.29 -13.05 0.74
CA MET A 1 -2.04 -12.05 1.54
C MET A 1 -2.19 -12.39 3.02
N ASN A 2 -2.62 -13.61 3.38
CA ASN A 2 -2.88 -13.99 4.78
C ASN A 2 -1.68 -13.79 5.72
N GLN A 3 -0.44 -14.03 5.26
CA GLN A 3 0.76 -13.83 6.08
C GLN A 3 1.04 -12.35 6.37
N PHE A 4 0.79 -11.46 5.40
CA PHE A 4 0.95 -10.01 5.57
C PHE A 4 -0.16 -9.44 6.46
N ARG A 5 -1.41 -9.86 6.24
CA ARG A 5 -2.57 -9.49 7.09
C ARG A 5 -2.45 -10.01 8.53
N SER A 6 -1.80 -11.17 8.74
CA SER A 6 -1.53 -11.73 10.07
C SER A 6 -0.23 -11.23 10.70
N PHE A 7 0.39 -10.19 10.14
CA PHE A 7 1.64 -9.60 10.61
C PHE A 7 2.85 -10.56 10.66
N LYS A 8 2.74 -11.74 10.03
CA LYS A 8 3.85 -12.70 9.89
C LYS A 8 4.88 -12.24 8.84
N SER A 9 4.43 -11.53 7.82
CA SER A 9 5.31 -10.81 6.89
C SER A 9 5.23 -9.32 7.19
N ARG A 10 6.40 -8.68 7.34
CA ARG A 10 6.52 -7.22 7.58
C ARG A 10 6.55 -6.40 6.29
N VAL A 11 6.86 -7.04 5.16
CA VAL A 11 7.01 -6.38 3.86
C VAL A 11 6.14 -7.10 2.84
N LEU A 12 5.47 -6.33 2.00
CA LEU A 12 4.73 -6.80 0.84
C LEU A 12 5.28 -6.09 -0.39
N ILE A 13 5.66 -6.87 -1.40
CA ILE A 13 6.07 -6.37 -2.72
C ILE A 13 4.94 -6.74 -3.68
N ALA A 14 4.42 -5.76 -4.41
CA ALA A 14 3.30 -5.92 -5.33
C ALA A 14 3.49 -5.06 -6.58
N SER A 15 2.89 -5.47 -7.69
CA SER A 15 2.78 -4.66 -8.92
C SER A 15 1.53 -3.78 -8.91
N ASP A 16 1.42 -2.87 -9.88
CA ASP A 16 0.34 -1.87 -9.98
C ASP A 16 -1.05 -2.45 -10.01
N VAL A 17 -1.19 -3.60 -10.68
CA VAL A 17 -2.45 -4.34 -10.77
C VAL A 17 -2.94 -4.73 -9.37
N TRP A 18 -2.02 -5.09 -8.49
CA TRP A 18 -2.32 -5.46 -7.12
C TRP A 18 -2.44 -4.25 -6.20
N ALA A 19 -1.71 -3.16 -6.46
CA ALA A 19 -1.75 -1.95 -5.64
C ALA A 19 -3.12 -1.23 -5.66
N GLN A 20 -3.88 -1.33 -6.75
CA GLN A 20 -5.23 -0.72 -6.85
C GLN A 20 -6.31 -1.47 -6.05
N GLY A 21 -6.14 -2.77 -5.80
CA GLY A 21 -7.17 -3.64 -5.20
C GLY A 21 -6.78 -4.27 -3.86
N ILE A 22 -5.56 -3.98 -3.38
CA ILE A 22 -5.08 -4.43 -2.08
C ILE A 22 -5.69 -3.53 -1.00
N ASP A 23 -6.81 -3.98 -0.44
CA ASP A 23 -7.41 -3.37 0.74
C ASP A 23 -6.59 -3.73 1.99
N VAL A 24 -5.44 -3.08 2.17
CA VAL A 24 -4.65 -3.13 3.41
C VAL A 24 -4.70 -1.74 4.01
N GLN A 25 -5.77 -1.50 4.75
CA GLN A 25 -6.13 -0.20 5.34
C GLN A 25 -5.13 0.35 6.37
N THR A 26 -4.05 -0.37 6.66
CA THR A 26 -3.17 -0.10 7.81
C THR A 26 -1.69 -0.35 7.51
N VAL A 27 -1.18 0.13 6.37
CA VAL A 27 0.27 0.20 6.15
C VAL A 27 0.83 1.54 6.63
N SER A 28 1.95 1.50 7.36
CA SER A 28 2.60 2.72 7.87
C SER A 28 3.37 3.47 6.78
N HIS A 29 3.90 2.75 5.80
CA HIS A 29 4.73 3.31 4.74
C HIS A 29 4.44 2.58 3.43
N VAL A 30 4.38 3.33 2.34
CA VAL A 30 4.36 2.82 0.97
C VAL A 30 5.60 3.36 0.27
N ILE A 31 6.36 2.49 -0.38
CA ILE A 31 7.55 2.86 -1.15
C ILE A 31 7.28 2.54 -2.61
N ASN A 32 7.26 3.58 -3.45
CA ASN A 32 7.21 3.42 -4.91
C ASN A 32 8.63 3.13 -5.42
N TYR A 33 8.82 1.94 -6.00
CA TYR A 33 10.12 1.56 -6.58
C TYR A 33 10.40 2.31 -7.89
N ASP A 34 9.35 2.60 -8.66
CA ASP A 34 9.37 3.30 -9.93
C ASP A 34 8.32 4.41 -9.98
N ILE A 35 8.49 5.34 -10.92
CA ILE A 35 7.50 6.38 -11.19
C ILE A 35 6.45 5.77 -12.13
N PRO A 36 5.17 5.74 -11.74
CA PRO A 36 4.14 5.18 -12.60
C PRO A 36 3.92 6.02 -13.86
N ASN A 37 3.52 5.36 -14.95
CA ASN A 37 3.24 6.00 -16.23
C ASN A 37 1.96 6.86 -16.22
N ASN A 38 1.07 6.67 -15.24
CA ASN A 38 -0.15 7.46 -15.06
C ASN A 38 -0.16 8.07 -13.63
N PRO A 39 -0.34 9.40 -13.48
CA PRO A 39 -0.45 10.05 -12.18
C PRO A 39 -1.59 9.51 -11.29
N GLU A 40 -2.68 9.01 -11.86
CA GLU A 40 -3.77 8.39 -11.08
C GLU A 40 -3.27 7.15 -10.32
N LEU A 41 -2.40 6.34 -10.94
CA LEU A 41 -1.79 5.19 -10.29
C LEU A 41 -0.96 5.60 -9.08
N TYR A 42 -0.25 6.73 -9.15
CA TYR A 42 0.52 7.25 -8.03
C TYR A 42 -0.38 7.58 -6.83
N ILE A 43 -1.50 8.25 -7.10
CA ILE A 43 -2.49 8.60 -6.07
C ILE A 43 -3.09 7.34 -5.46
N HIS A 44 -3.47 6.35 -6.28
CA HIS A 44 -3.99 5.08 -5.80
C HIS A 44 -2.98 4.29 -4.96
N ARG A 45 -1.71 4.19 -5.38
CA ARG A 45 -0.64 3.53 -4.62
C ARG A 45 -0.41 4.21 -3.26
N THR A 46 -0.31 5.55 -3.26
CA THR A 46 0.00 6.33 -2.05
C THR A 46 -1.20 6.43 -1.10
N GLY A 47 -2.43 6.38 -1.61
CA GLY A 47 -3.66 6.42 -0.83
C GLY A 47 -3.84 5.25 0.15
N LEU A 48 -3.04 4.18 0.03
CA LEU A 48 -2.96 3.10 1.01
C LEU A 48 -2.24 3.52 2.31
N ALA A 49 -1.38 4.54 2.25
CA ALA A 49 -0.73 5.13 3.41
C ALA A 49 -1.51 6.38 3.88
N GLY A 50 -1.63 6.57 5.19
CA GLY A 50 -2.15 7.82 5.77
C GLY A 50 -3.52 7.73 6.45
N HIS A 51 -4.26 6.62 6.33
CA HIS A 51 -5.52 6.44 7.08
C HIS A 51 -5.32 6.03 8.56
N GLY A 52 -4.08 5.87 9.03
CA GLY A 52 -3.75 5.27 10.33
C GLY A 52 -2.97 6.14 11.31
N LEU A 53 -3.06 7.47 11.26
CA LEU A 53 -2.46 8.37 12.26
C LEU A 53 -3.43 9.46 12.75
N ALA A 54 -4.69 9.10 12.99
CA ALA A 54 -5.47 9.80 14.02
C ALA A 54 -5.21 9.08 15.35
N ARG A 55 -4.09 9.41 16.01
CA ARG A 55 -3.91 9.15 17.44
C ARG A 55 -5.01 9.93 18.17
N LYS A 56 -5.94 9.22 18.80
CA LYS A 56 -6.59 9.63 20.04
C LYS A 56 -6.32 8.56 21.08
#